data_AF-A0A443YJ85-F1
#
_entry.id   AF-A0A443YJ85-F1
#
_cell.length_a   1.000
_cell.length_b   1.000
_cell.length_c   1.000
_cell.angle_alpha   90.00
_cell.angle_beta   90.00
_cell.angle_gamma   90.00
#
_symmetry.space_group_name_H-M   'P 1'
#
loop_
_entity.id
_entity.type
_entity.pdbx_description
1 polymer ?
#
loop_
_entity_poly.entity_id
_entity_poly.type
_entity_poly.pdbx_seq_one_letter_code
_entity_poly.pdbx_strand_id
1 'polypeptide(L)'
;MKNRCRKALEAIRNAYRFADEIHRSKATERLEWETRELENIFSLLTLGAFVGMQAPPMHISLELLPEMEQELTIMTNRVCTASDPLGDLFSMFDAF
;
A
#
# COMPACT_ATOMS: atom_id res chain seq x y z
N MET A 1 28.59 1.47 -42.89
CA MET A 1 27.23 2.07 -42.74
C MET A 1 26.18 1.14 -42.13
N LYS A 2 26.15 -0.17 -42.46
CA LYS A 2 25.15 -1.15 -41.93
C LYS A 2 24.98 -1.22 -40.40
N ASN A 3 26.04 -1.06 -39.60
CA ASN A 3 25.94 -1.11 -38.13
C ASN A 3 25.16 0.05 -37.49
N ARG A 4 25.11 1.23 -38.12
CA ARG A 4 24.36 2.38 -37.57
C ARG A 4 22.85 2.22 -37.76
N CYS A 5 22.40 1.72 -38.91
CA CYS A 5 20.97 1.43 -39.13
C CYS A 5 20.44 0.34 -38.19
N ARG A 6 21.26 -0.67 -37.88
CA ARG A 6 20.85 -1.77 -37.01
C ARG A 6 20.66 -1.31 -35.55
N LYS A 7 21.58 -0.48 -35.04
CA LYS A 7 21.42 0.18 -33.72
C LYS A 7 20.19 1.08 -33.66
N ALA A 8 19.89 1.81 -34.74
CA ALA A 8 18.69 2.66 -34.79
C ALA A 8 17.39 1.84 -34.74
N LEU A 9 17.32 0.72 -35.47
CA LEU A 9 16.18 -0.21 -35.43
C LEU A 9 15.99 -0.84 -34.04
N GLU A 10 17.08 -1.24 -33.38
CA GLU A 10 17.02 -1.79 -32.02
C GLU A 10 16.57 -0.73 -31.00
N ALA A 11 17.03 0.52 -31.14
CA ALA A 11 16.62 1.63 -30.29
C ALA A 11 15.12 1.94 -30.43
N ILE A 12 14.59 1.98 -31.66
CA ILE A 12 13.15 2.21 -31.92
C ILE A 12 12.31 1.06 -31.34
N ARG A 13 12.77 -0.18 -31.50
CA ARG A 13 12.08 -1.36 -30.94
C ARG A 13 12.02 -1.31 -29.42
N ASN A 14 13.11 -0.89 -28.77
CA ASN A 14 13.16 -0.75 -27.32
C ASN A 14 12.29 0.42 -26.84
N ALA A 15 12.30 1.55 -27.55
CA ALA A 15 11.43 2.67 -27.26
C ALA A 15 9.93 2.29 -27.34
N TYR A 16 9.55 1.50 -28.34
CA TYR A 16 8.16 1.02 -28.48
C TYR A 16 7.76 0.09 -27.33
N ARG A 17 8.65 -0.83 -26.92
CA ARG A 17 8.40 -1.72 -25.77
C ARG A 17 8.24 -0.94 -24.47
N PHE A 18 9.11 0.04 -24.23
CA PHE A 18 9.03 0.89 -23.04
C PHE A 18 7.76 1.73 -23.02
N ALA A 19 7.35 2.28 -24.18
CA ALA A 19 6.11 3.03 -24.29
C ALA A 19 4.86 2.16 -24.04
N ASP A 20 4.85 0.92 -24.55
CA ASP A 20 3.77 -0.05 -24.33
C ASP A 20 3.64 -0.43 -22.85
N GLU A 21 4.77 -0.68 -22.18
CA GLU A 21 4.81 -1.00 -20.76
C GLU A 21 4.34 0.16 -19.88
N ILE A 22 4.76 1.40 -20.19
CA ILE A 22 4.26 2.60 -19.52
C ILE A 22 2.76 2.77 -19.72
N HIS A 23 2.25 2.64 -20.94
CA HIS A 23 0.82 2.83 -21.21
C HIS A 23 -0.02 1.82 -20.43
N ARG A 24 0.43 0.56 -20.38
CA ARG A 24 -0.26 -0.49 -19.65
C ARG A 24 -0.26 -0.22 -18.14
N SER A 25 0.85 0.24 -17.58
CA SER A 25 0.95 0.61 -16.17
C SER A 25 0.10 1.85 -15.82
N LYS A 26 0.16 2.89 -16.67
CA LYS A 26 -0.62 4.13 -16.50
C LYS A 26 -2.13 3.91 -16.58
N ALA A 27 -2.58 2.89 -17.32
CA ALA A 27 -4.00 2.62 -17.50
C ALA A 27 -4.71 2.17 -16.21
N THR A 28 -4.02 1.45 -15.31
CA THR A 28 -4.59 0.96 -14.05
C THR A 28 -4.18 1.78 -12.83
N GLU A 29 -3.07 2.53 -12.91
CA GLU A 29 -2.52 3.35 -11.82
C GLU A 29 -3.58 4.19 -11.11
N ARG A 30 -4.49 4.81 -11.85
CA ARG A 30 -5.56 5.64 -11.26
C ARG A 30 -6.56 4.83 -10.45
N LEU A 31 -7.00 3.68 -10.98
CA LEU A 31 -7.96 2.81 -10.30
C LEU A 31 -7.34 2.18 -9.04
N GLU A 32 -6.06 1.82 -9.11
CA GLU A 32 -5.30 1.31 -7.96
C GLU A 32 -5.23 2.37 -6.86
N TRP A 33 -4.97 3.64 -7.22
CA TRP A 33 -4.97 4.74 -6.25
C TRP A 33 -6.35 4.97 -5.63
N GLU A 34 -7.42 5.00 -6.44
CA GLU A 34 -8.79 5.19 -5.95
C GLU A 34 -9.22 4.05 -5.03
N THR A 35 -8.88 2.81 -5.36
CA THR A 35 -9.16 1.63 -4.52
C THR A 35 -8.48 1.75 -3.17
N ARG A 36 -7.19 2.10 -3.17
CA ARG A 36 -6.41 2.28 -1.95
C ARG A 36 -6.98 3.39 -1.07
N GLU A 37 -7.46 4.47 -1.67
CA GLU A 37 -8.08 5.56 -0.90
C GLU A 37 -9.41 5.14 -0.29
N LEU A 38 -10.21 4.34 -0.99
CA LEU A 38 -11.44 3.77 -0.44
C LEU A 38 -11.16 2.80 0.71
N GLU A 39 -10.12 1.97 0.62
CA GLU A 39 -9.67 1.08 1.71
C GLU A 39 -9.22 1.87 2.96
N ASN A 40 -8.52 2.98 2.76
CA ASN A 40 -8.16 3.90 3.86
C ASN A 40 -9.41 4.48 4.53
N ILE A 41 -10.35 5.01 3.75
CA ILE A 41 -11.60 5.57 4.27
C ILE A 41 -12.42 4.50 4.99
N PHE A 42 -12.52 3.30 4.41
CA PHE A 42 -13.20 2.16 5.02
C PHE A 42 -12.61 1.81 6.39
N SER A 43 -11.28 1.82 6.51
CA SER A 43 -10.57 1.59 7.77
C SER A 43 -10.86 2.68 8.81
N LEU A 44 -10.95 3.94 8.39
CA LEU A 44 -11.32 5.05 9.28
C LEU A 44 -12.79 4.97 9.70
N LEU A 45 -13.69 4.52 8.84
CA LEU A 45 -15.09 4.34 9.20
C LEU A 45 -15.23 3.21 10.23
N THR A 46 -14.62 2.07 9.98
CA THR A 46 -14.76 0.88 10.83
C THR A 46 -14.01 1.00 12.17
N LEU A 47 -12.77 1.49 12.16
CA LEU A 47 -11.90 1.55 13.34
C LEU A 47 -11.62 2.99 13.84
N GLY A 48 -12.12 4.03 13.18
CA GLY A 48 -11.84 5.42 13.56
C GLY A 48 -12.28 5.80 14.97
N ALA A 49 -13.25 5.08 15.54
CA ALA A 49 -13.66 5.24 16.94
C ALA A 49 -12.48 5.06 17.91
N PHE A 50 -11.53 4.16 17.59
CA PHE A 50 -10.35 3.91 18.42
C PHE A 50 -9.31 5.04 18.36
N VAL A 51 -9.42 5.95 17.38
CA VAL A 51 -8.57 7.13 17.20
C VAL A 51 -9.34 8.43 17.52
N GLY A 52 -10.54 8.32 18.09
CA GLY A 52 -11.37 9.48 18.46
C GLY A 52 -12.09 10.15 17.30
N MET A 53 -12.15 9.52 16.13
CA MET A 53 -12.99 9.97 15.01
C MET A 53 -14.42 9.48 15.18
N GLN A 54 -15.39 10.21 14.61
CA GLN A 54 -16.77 9.76 14.57
C GLN A 54 -16.88 8.57 13.62
N ALA A 55 -17.09 7.38 14.20
CA ALA A 55 -17.35 6.15 13.47
C ALA A 55 -18.87 5.93 13.30
N PRO A 56 -19.29 5.09 12.34
CA PRO A 56 -20.64 4.59 12.27
C PRO A 56 -21.06 3.91 13.59
N PRO A 57 -22.37 3.73 13.80
CA PRO A 57 -22.86 2.91 14.91
C PRO A 57 -22.17 1.53 14.95
N MET A 58 -21.76 1.11 16.16
CA MET A 58 -20.92 -0.09 16.37
C MET A 58 -21.44 -1.37 15.72
N HIS A 59 -22.76 -1.53 15.60
CA HIS A 59 -23.36 -2.70 14.93
C HIS A 59 -22.96 -2.81 13.45
N ILE A 60 -22.87 -1.67 12.74
CA ILE A 60 -22.44 -1.62 11.34
C ILE A 60 -20.95 -1.94 11.25
N SER A 61 -20.13 -1.37 12.13
CA SER A 61 -18.69 -1.64 12.15
C SER A 61 -18.37 -3.12 12.41
N LEU A 62 -19.15 -3.79 13.26
CA LEU A 62 -18.98 -5.22 13.54
C LEU A 62 -19.40 -6.11 12.38
N GLU A 63 -20.44 -5.73 11.64
CA GLU A 63 -20.87 -6.45 10.43
C GLU A 63 -19.83 -6.34 9.31
N LEU A 64 -19.15 -5.19 9.22
CA LEU A 64 -18.09 -4.92 8.24
C LEU A 64 -16.71 -5.44 8.67
N LEU A 65 -16.54 -5.85 9.92
CA LEU A 65 -15.26 -6.30 10.48
C LEU A 65 -14.61 -7.47 9.70
N PRO A 66 -15.36 -8.48 9.20
CA PRO A 66 -14.78 -9.57 8.42
C PRO A 66 -14.09 -9.11 7.13
N GLU A 67 -14.60 -8.05 6.50
CA GLU A 67 -14.01 -7.48 5.28
C GLU A 67 -12.68 -6.74 5.54
N MET A 68 -12.31 -6.54 6.82
CA MET A 68 -11.05 -5.92 7.22
C MET A 68 -9.90 -6.91 7.50
N GLU A 69 -10.11 -8.22 7.30
CA GLU A 69 -9.13 -9.26 7.69
C GLU A 69 -7.70 -8.93 7.25
N GLN A 70 -7.54 -8.53 5.99
CA GLN A 70 -6.25 -8.21 5.40
C GLN A 70 -5.60 -6.98 6.06
N GLU A 71 -6.36 -5.91 6.27
CA GLU A 71 -5.85 -4.69 6.89
C GLU A 71 -5.49 -4.89 8.35
N LEU A 72 -6.31 -5.63 9.11
CA LEU A 72 -6.00 -6.03 10.48
C LEU A 72 -4.72 -6.86 10.54
N THR A 73 -4.54 -7.79 9.60
CA THR A 73 -3.31 -8.60 9.50
C THR A 73 -2.09 -7.72 9.24
N ILE A 74 -2.18 -6.74 8.33
CA ILE A 74 -1.09 -5.79 8.05
C ILE A 74 -0.79 -4.95 9.29
N MET A 75 -1.82 -4.42 9.97
CA MET A 75 -1.65 -3.63 11.18
C MET A 75 -0.99 -4.45 12.30
N THR A 76 -1.44 -5.67 12.55
CA THR A 76 -0.84 -6.56 13.56
C THR A 76 0.61 -6.88 13.24
N ASN A 77 0.94 -7.20 11.98
CA ASN A 77 2.32 -7.46 11.56
C ASN A 77 3.24 -6.25 11.79
N ARG A 78 2.74 -5.03 11.52
CA ARG A 78 3.47 -3.79 11.82
C ARG A 78 3.69 -3.59 13.30
N VAL A 79 2.67 -3.84 14.13
CA VAL A 79 2.78 -3.76 15.59
C VAL A 79 3.85 -4.73 16.10
N CYS A 80 3.79 -6.01 15.67
CA CYS A 80 4.78 -7.02 16.06
C CYS A 80 6.21 -6.64 15.64
N THR A 81 6.38 -6.05 14.44
CA THR A 81 7.70 -5.61 13.96
C THR A 81 8.18 -4.36 14.70
N ALA A 82 7.28 -3.46 15.11
CA ALA A 82 7.64 -2.25 15.84
C ALA A 82 7.91 -2.51 17.34
N SER A 83 7.30 -3.55 17.91
CA SER A 83 7.56 -3.95 19.30
C SER A 83 8.97 -4.48 19.52
N ASP A 84 9.62 -5.08 18.52
CA ASP A 84 10.99 -5.58 18.64
C ASP A 84 12.01 -4.43 18.86
N PRO A 85 12.09 -3.38 18.01
CA PRO A 85 12.99 -2.25 18.24
C PRO A 85 12.64 -1.41 19.46
N LEU A 86 11.34 -1.26 19.79
CA LEU A 86 10.93 -0.52 20.98
C LEU A 86 11.30 -1.29 22.26
N GLY A 87 11.17 -2.62 22.26
CA GLY A 87 11.63 -3.47 23.35
C GLY A 87 13.12 -3.31 23.62
N ASP A 88 13.95 -3.32 22.58
CA ASP A 88 15.40 -3.09 22.70
C ASP A 88 15.73 -1.69 23.24
N LEU A 89 15.02 -0.65 22.77
CA LEU A 89 15.21 0.73 23.26
C LEU A 89 14.82 0.87 24.75
N PHE A 90 13.70 0.30 25.17
CA PHE A 90 13.28 0.32 26.58
C PHE A 90 14.23 -0.51 27.46
N SER A 91 14.76 -1.62 26.94
CA SER A 91 15.74 -2.44 27.66
C SER A 91 17.08 -1.71 27.87
N MET A 92 17.45 -0.74 27.03
CA MET A 92 18.60 0.14 27.27
C MET A 92 18.34 1.16 28.39
N PHE A 93 17.09 1.58 28.61
CA PHE A 93 16.74 2.54 29.66
C PHE A 93 16.62 1.89 31.05
N ASP A 94 16.24 0.62 31.14
CA ASP A 94 16.24 -0.16 32.41
C ASP A 94 17.65 -0.47 32.94
N ALA A 95 18.70 -0.22 32.15
CA ALA A 95 20.10 -0.37 32.56
C ALA A 95 20.70 0.88 33.25
N PHE A 96 19.90 1.94 33.44
CA PHE A 96 20.25 3.17 34.17
C PHE A 96 19.48 3.27 35.49
#